data_AF-A0A2V9PW02-F1
#
_entry.id   AF-A0A2V9PW02-F1
#
_cell.length_a   1.000
_cell.length_b   1.000
_cell.length_c   1.000
_cell.angle_alpha   90.00
_cell.angle_beta   90.00
_cell.angle_gamma   90.00
#
_symmetry.space_group_name_H-M   'P 1'
#
loop_
_entity.id
_entity.type
_entity.pdbx_description
1 polymer ?
#
loop_
_entity_poly.entity_id
_entity_poly.type
_entity_poly.pdbx_seq_one_letter_code
_entity_poly.pdbx_strand_id
1 'polypeptide(L)'
;MDIIAQLKTERDKAAWQVNALDTAIRALSGMNSARRLHGPRKMTAAARARSSASQKAHWAKVKGQRKVVSIAPKHRRISPAGLARIRAATKARWAKWRAAQK
;
A
#
# COMPACT_ATOMS: atom_id res chain seq x y z
N MET A 1 -23.72 29.26 46.71
CA MET A 1 -23.53 28.44 45.49
C MET A 1 -24.29 29.12 44.37
N ASP A 2 -23.60 29.66 43.37
CA ASP A 2 -24.25 30.36 42.25
C ASP A 2 -24.66 29.33 41.18
N ILE A 3 -25.90 28.87 41.28
CA ILE A 3 -26.50 27.87 40.38
C ILE A 3 -26.52 28.38 38.94
N ILE A 4 -26.67 29.69 38.72
CA ILE A 4 -26.67 30.27 37.38
C ILE A 4 -25.28 30.18 36.74
N ALA A 5 -24.22 30.43 37.51
CA ALA A 5 -22.85 30.25 37.03
C ALA A 5 -22.54 28.78 36.69
N GLN A 6 -23.05 27.83 37.48
CA GLN A 6 -22.90 26.40 37.20
C GLN A 6 -23.63 26.01 35.90
N LEU A 7 -24.88 26.44 35.72
CA LEU A 7 -25.66 26.17 34.50
C LEU A 7 -25.00 26.75 33.24
N LYS A 8 -24.41 27.95 33.33
CA LYS A 8 -23.66 28.54 32.21
C LYS A 8 -22.43 27.70 31.85
N THR A 9 -21.69 27.25 32.86
CA THR A 9 -20.51 26.40 32.68
C THR A 9 -20.86 25.07 32.00
N GLU A 10 -21.94 24.42 32.43
CA GLU A 10 -22.41 23.18 31.80
C GLU A 10 -22.91 23.40 30.37
N ARG A 11 -23.58 24.52 30.11
CA ARG A 11 -24.00 24.92 28.75
C ARG A 11 -22.81 25.08 27.81
N ASP A 12 -21.72 25.70 28.24
CA ASP A 12 -20.54 25.91 27.41
C ASP A 12 -19.79 24.61 27.14
N LYS A 13 -19.72 23.70 28.13
CA LYS A 13 -19.19 22.34 27.94
C LYS A 13 -20.01 21.56 26.91
N ALA A 14 -21.33 21.59 27.03
CA ALA A 14 -22.23 20.92 26.08
C ALA A 14 -22.07 21.49 24.67
N ALA A 15 -21.97 22.82 24.52
CA ALA A 15 -21.72 23.47 23.24
C ALA A 15 -20.39 23.02 22.62
N TRP A 16 -19.32 22.89 23.42
CA TRP A 16 -18.05 22.37 22.95
C TRP A 16 -18.15 20.92 22.47
N GLN A 17 -18.85 20.06 23.21
CA GLN A 17 -19.06 18.66 22.83
C GLN A 17 -19.83 18.53 21.51
N VAL A 18 -20.90 19.31 21.32
CA VAL A 18 -21.68 19.31 20.08
C VAL A 18 -20.82 19.76 18.90
N ASN A 19 -20.06 20.84 19.05
CA ASN A 19 -19.14 21.32 17.99
C ASN A 19 -18.06 20.28 17.63
N ALA A 20 -17.53 19.56 18.63
CA ALA A 20 -16.56 18.49 18.39
C ALA A 20 -17.19 17.31 17.62
N LEU A 21 -18.42 16.93 17.96
CA LEU A 21 -19.17 15.89 17.24
C LEU A 21 -19.47 16.30 15.79
N ASP A 22 -19.93 17.54 15.56
CA ASP A 22 -20.17 18.05 14.20
C ASP A 22 -18.90 18.06 13.36
N THR A 23 -17.77 18.44 13.96
CA THR A 23 -16.46 18.40 13.30
C THR A 23 -16.08 16.96 12.92
N ALA A 24 -16.26 16.01 13.83
CA ALA A 24 -16.00 14.60 13.57
C ALA A 24 -16.91 14.06 12.44
N ILE A 25 -18.21 14.36 12.48
CA ILE A 25 -19.18 13.95 11.46
C ILE A 25 -18.79 14.49 10.09
N ARG A 26 -18.41 15.78 9.98
CA ARG A 26 -17.95 16.38 8.72
C ARG A 26 -16.68 15.71 8.19
N ALA A 27 -15.70 15.45 9.05
CA ALA A 27 -14.47 14.78 8.65
C ALA A 27 -14.71 13.34 8.14
N LEU A 28 -15.53 12.57 8.87
CA LEU A 28 -15.91 11.20 8.50
C LEU A 28 -16.74 11.17 7.21
N SER A 29 -17.68 12.11 7.04
CA SER A 29 -18.48 12.23 5.83
C SER A 29 -17.62 12.58 4.61
N GLY A 30 -16.67 13.51 4.76
CA GLY A 30 -15.72 13.88 3.70
C GLY A 30 -14.74 12.76 3.32
N MET A 31 -14.37 11.89 4.28
CA MET A 31 -13.49 10.74 4.03
C MET A 31 -14.12 9.70 3.10
N ASN A 32 -15.45 9.52 3.17
CA ASN A 32 -16.18 8.63 2.27
C ASN A 32 -16.26 9.19 0.84
N SER A 33 -16.28 10.52 0.69
CA SER A 33 -16.31 11.20 -0.61
C SER A 33 -14.93 11.23 -1.28
N ALA A 34 -13.86 11.48 -0.52
CA ALA A 34 -12.50 11.57 -1.06
C ALA A 34 -12.01 10.26 -1.71
N ARG A 35 -12.49 9.11 -1.21
CA ARG A 35 -12.12 7.78 -1.72
C ARG A 35 -12.88 7.39 -2.99
N ARG A 36 -14.06 7.97 -3.24
CA ARG A 36 -14.90 7.66 -4.41
C ARG A 36 -14.73 8.65 -5.58
N LEU A 37 -14.28 9.88 -5.32
CA LEU A 37 -14.22 10.94 -6.33
C LEU A 37 -12.95 10.94 -7.19
N HIS A 38 -11.89 10.26 -6.75
CA HIS A 38 -10.63 10.26 -7.49
C HIS A 38 -10.24 8.84 -7.90
N GLY A 39 -10.67 8.47 -9.11
CA GLY A 39 -9.98 7.43 -9.87
C GLY A 39 -8.48 7.74 -10.01
N PRO A 40 -7.67 6.79 -10.50
CA PRO A 40 -6.22 6.96 -10.60
C PRO A 40 -5.87 8.31 -11.24
N ARG A 41 -5.28 9.23 -10.46
CA ARG A 41 -4.93 10.56 -10.97
C ARG A 41 -3.88 10.37 -12.08
N LYS A 42 -4.18 10.87 -13.27
CA LYS A 42 -3.21 10.89 -14.36
C LYS A 42 -2.09 11.87 -14.00
N MET A 43 -0.91 11.35 -13.68
CA MET A 43 0.28 12.17 -13.46
C MET A 43 0.76 12.78 -14.78
N THR A 44 1.08 14.07 -14.76
CA THR A 44 1.74 14.75 -15.88
C THR A 44 3.16 14.23 -16.07
N ALA A 45 3.73 14.43 -17.27
CA ALA A 45 5.12 14.03 -17.55
C ALA A 45 6.12 14.66 -16.56
N ALA A 46 5.94 15.94 -16.23
CA ALA A 46 6.76 16.64 -15.25
C ALA A 46 6.66 16.04 -13.85
N ALA A 47 5.46 15.66 -13.40
CA ALA A 47 5.28 15.00 -12.11
C ALA A 47 5.99 13.64 -12.05
N ARG A 48 5.88 12.83 -13.12
CA ARG A 48 6.60 11.55 -13.22
C ARG A 48 8.12 11.74 -13.22
N ALA A 49 8.62 12.77 -13.91
CA ALA A 49 10.04 13.09 -13.95
C ALA A 49 10.59 13.42 -12.55
N ARG A 50 9.87 14.25 -11.77
CA ARG A 50 10.23 14.58 -10.38
C ARG A 50 10.25 13.34 -9.48
N SER A 51 9.24 12.49 -9.58
CA SER A 51 9.18 11.23 -8.82
C SER A 51 10.34 10.29 -9.17
N SER A 52 10.64 10.13 -10.47
CA SER A 52 11.77 9.31 -10.93
C SER A 52 13.11 9.88 -10.44
N ALA A 53 13.31 11.19 -10.51
CA ALA A 53 14.53 11.85 -10.03
C ALA A 53 14.72 11.62 -8.51
N SER A 54 13.66 11.80 -7.72
CA SER A 54 13.67 11.54 -6.28
C SER A 54 14.01 10.08 -5.96
N GLN A 55 13.38 9.12 -6.66
CA GLN A 55 13.69 7.70 -6.50
C GLN A 55 15.15 7.39 -6.85
N LYS A 56 15.67 7.95 -7.95
CA LYS A 56 17.08 7.77 -8.34
C LYS A 56 18.03 8.34 -7.31
N ALA A 57 17.76 9.54 -6.78
CA ALA A 57 18.56 10.16 -5.72
C ALA A 57 18.56 9.32 -4.42
N HIS A 58 17.38 8.80 -4.04
CA HIS A 58 17.26 7.88 -2.90
C HIS A 58 18.08 6.61 -3.12
N TRP A 59 17.96 5.96 -4.29
CA TRP A 59 18.73 4.77 -4.61
C TRP A 59 20.23 5.02 -4.71
N ALA A 60 20.66 6.21 -5.16
CA ALA A 60 22.07 6.60 -5.16
C ALA A 60 22.62 6.69 -3.73
N LYS A 61 21.88 7.32 -2.81
CA LYS A 61 22.22 7.38 -1.38
C LYS A 61 22.30 5.99 -0.76
N VAL A 62 21.29 5.17 -1.02
CA VAL A 62 21.19 3.79 -0.51
C VAL A 62 22.32 2.90 -1.05
N LYS A 63 22.71 3.04 -2.33
CA LYS A 63 23.84 2.29 -2.90
C LYS A 63 25.22 2.76 -2.40
N GLY A 64 25.38 4.06 -2.15
CA GLY A 64 26.62 4.62 -1.58
C GLY A 64 26.85 4.17 -0.13
N GLN A 65 25.77 3.90 0.61
CA GLN A 65 25.83 3.28 1.92
C GLN A 65 25.93 1.76 1.76
N ARG A 66 27.18 1.29 1.68
CA ARG A 66 27.73 -0.03 1.29
C ARG A 66 27.17 -1.31 1.99
N LYS A 67 25.95 -1.32 2.52
CA LYS A 67 25.29 -2.49 3.15
C LYS A 67 23.86 -2.72 2.63
N VAL A 68 23.62 -2.56 1.34
CA VAL A 68 22.41 -3.13 0.73
C VAL A 68 22.74 -4.57 0.37
N VAL A 69 22.21 -5.52 1.14
CA VAL A 69 22.23 -6.94 0.75
C VAL A 69 21.62 -7.02 -0.65
N SER A 70 22.36 -7.54 -1.63
CA SER A 70 21.87 -7.66 -2.99
C SER A 70 20.62 -8.56 -3.00
N ILE A 71 19.44 -7.98 -3.19
CA ILE A 71 18.18 -8.73 -3.42
C ILE A 71 18.16 -9.31 -4.86
N ALA A 72 19.19 -9.04 -5.67
CA ALA A 72 19.33 -9.64 -6.99
C ALA A 72 19.33 -11.17 -6.86
N PRO A 73 18.35 -11.87 -7.46
CA PRO A 73 18.31 -13.31 -7.39
C PRO A 73 19.57 -13.86 -8.06
N LYS A 74 20.39 -14.58 -7.28
CA LYS A 74 21.55 -15.28 -7.82
C LYS A 74 21.03 -16.33 -8.80
N HIS A 75 21.17 -16.06 -10.09
CA HIS A 75 20.73 -16.98 -11.14
C HIS A 75 21.57 -18.25 -11.04
N ARG A 76 21.06 -19.27 -10.35
CA ARG A 76 21.73 -20.57 -10.25
C ARG A 76 21.45 -21.33 -11.54
N ARG A 77 22.51 -21.62 -12.30
CA ARG A 77 22.41 -22.45 -13.50
C ARG A 77 22.06 -23.88 -13.08
N ILE A 78 20.93 -24.38 -13.56
CA ILE A 78 20.51 -25.77 -13.30
C ILE A 78 21.37 -26.70 -14.15
N SER A 79 21.84 -27.82 -13.58
CA SER A 79 22.62 -28.81 -14.31
C SER A 79 21.76 -29.53 -15.37
N PRO A 80 22.36 -30.07 -16.45
CA PRO A 80 21.61 -30.80 -17.48
C PRO A 80 20.76 -31.95 -16.92
N ALA A 81 21.32 -32.71 -15.96
CA ALA A 81 20.62 -33.80 -15.29
C ALA A 81 19.42 -33.31 -14.46
N GLY A 82 19.56 -32.17 -13.77
CA GLY A 82 18.44 -31.55 -13.04
C GLY A 82 17.31 -31.12 -13.96
N LEU A 83 17.65 -30.52 -15.11
CA LEU A 83 16.69 -30.16 -16.15
C LEU A 83 15.96 -31.38 -16.74
N ALA A 84 16.67 -32.50 -16.96
CA ALA A 84 16.06 -33.74 -17.44
C ALA A 84 15.00 -34.28 -16.46
N ARG A 85 15.30 -34.29 -15.15
CA ARG A 85 14.36 -34.70 -14.09
C ARG A 85 13.12 -33.82 -14.06
N ILE A 86 13.28 -32.49 -14.12
CA ILE A 86 12.15 -31.54 -14.13
C ILE A 86 11.23 -31.78 -15.33
N ARG A 87 11.81 -32.00 -16.51
CA ARG A 87 11.06 -32.29 -17.74
C ARG A 87 10.28 -33.60 -17.62
N ALA A 88 10.91 -34.66 -17.13
CA ALA A 88 10.26 -35.96 -16.93
C ALA A 88 9.08 -35.85 -15.95
N ALA A 89 9.28 -35.19 -14.80
CA ALA A 89 8.23 -34.98 -13.82
C ALA A 89 7.06 -34.16 -14.38
N THR A 90 7.35 -33.13 -15.17
CA THR A 90 6.33 -32.28 -15.81
C THR A 90 5.51 -33.09 -16.83
N LYS A 91 6.16 -33.91 -17.66
CA LYS A 91 5.47 -34.82 -18.60
C LYS A 91 4.56 -35.81 -17.85
N ALA A 92 5.05 -36.42 -16.78
CA ALA A 92 4.27 -37.36 -15.97
C ALA A 92 3.04 -36.69 -15.33
N ARG A 93 3.19 -35.46 -14.80
CA ARG A 93 2.08 -34.68 -14.25
C ARG A 93 0.99 -34.42 -15.30
N TRP A 94 1.38 -33.98 -16.49
CA TRP A 94 0.43 -33.73 -17.58
C TRP A 94 -0.20 -34.99 -18.15
N ALA A 95 0.50 -36.13 -18.13
CA ALA A 95 -0.07 -37.42 -18.50
C ALA A 95 -1.19 -37.83 -17.51
N LYS A 96 -0.95 -37.71 -16.20
CA LYS A 96 -1.98 -37.95 -15.17
C LYS A 96 -3.19 -37.03 -15.35
N TRP A 97 -2.96 -35.73 -15.54
CA TRP A 97 -4.05 -34.77 -15.76
C TRP A 97 -4.87 -35.12 -17.01
N ARG A 98 -4.23 -35.42 -18.14
CA ARG A 98 -4.94 -35.82 -19.37
C ARG A 98 -5.70 -37.13 -19.23
N ALA A 99 -5.17 -38.09 -18.47
CA ALA A 99 -5.86 -39.35 -18.19
C ALA A 99 -7.12 -39.14 -17.33
N ALA A 100 -7.11 -38.14 -16.44
CA ALA A 100 -8.28 -37.77 -15.62
C ALA A 100 -9.28 -36.84 -16.35
N GLN A 101 -9.00 -36.43 -17.59
CA GLN A 101 -9.89 -35.61 -18.42
C GLN A 101 -10.47 -36.40 -19.60
N LYS A 102 -10.11 -37.68 -19.73
CA LYS A 102 -10.81 -38.66 -20.55
C LYS A 102 -11.83 -39.36 -19.69
#